data_AF-A0A661MTL5-F1
#
_entry.id   AF-A0A661MTL5-F1
#
_cell.length_a   1.000
_cell.length_b   1.000
_cell.length_c   1.000
_cell.angle_alpha   90.00
_cell.angle_beta   90.00
_cell.angle_gamma   90.00
#
_symmetry.space_group_name_H-M   'P 1'
#
loop_
_entity.id
_entity.type
_entity.pdbx_description
1 polymer ?
#
loop_
_entity_poly.entity_id
_entity_poly.type
_entity_poly.pdbx_seq_one_letter_code
_entity_poly.pdbx_strand_id
1 'polypeptide(L)'
;MRTPWIAFVLALSLLAACSDSPPSVDPDGGMPDGSPAPDSGTTAPDAAPVDGSQNPNPDAGFLDGGPPGSDWPVPVPGSEGTGPACPEPVQGPIGAAWPEVFVGVTDCDDTAGGSREVPFCTFARAFEVADAAPYIVTILDGTYRQRDHRLNRSGSADEYFVVRAAEDAAPVILGSEPLAGGDFEDAGSGLLRVDVSSLPSDPAGFWTADGTRMIHEMEFRSGRRSHANTTDVVEDGTWTKADASGTGCGSDNAGCFIYLRPPPGLDVSATAFEASQGNFFSSVGGSYQVVDGISTRFTQETAIFFEGARHILIQNSDFAHNANSDDNSYNLRLWNADGAMVRRNRISDSRYWGGAVNSHGITFMIGGDDADMWVCENEFFDTIGGGVSTKGGSSNVHVVGNYFHDMDIGVRTSSSRCHWRGCDERLYPGGGYTIRENLFERVRTGVEVTETNARREAVSPSRIFNNVFVDGGRGVLTRVESVQPILRNNVFTGSGTGVYFRAGDPTTWPDAYIADGYDSDFNLFDADTTIFVQADWSGTEESMTLESYQTDYGGEANSSESAADLDERYAPRPGSAAVGTGDPSVYPGATTVNRGLWPFAAP
;
A
#
# COMPACT_ATOMS: atom_id res chain seq x y z
N MET A 1 50.89 -9.48 -62.60
CA MET A 1 50.62 -10.88 -62.20
C MET A 1 49.11 -11.02 -62.01
N ARG A 2 48.51 -11.97 -62.73
CA ARG A 2 47.19 -12.62 -62.60
C ARG A 2 45.97 -11.81 -62.07
N THR A 3 45.04 -11.55 -62.99
CA THR A 3 43.56 -11.43 -62.85
C THR A 3 42.90 -12.82 -62.63
N PRO A 4 41.55 -12.97 -62.51
CA PRO A 4 40.53 -12.38 -61.62
C PRO A 4 39.52 -13.47 -61.13
N TRP A 5 38.22 -13.17 -60.90
CA TRP A 5 36.96 -13.97 -60.96
C TRP A 5 36.00 -13.54 -59.80
N ILE A 6 34.96 -12.67 -60.00
CA ILE A 6 33.59 -12.87 -60.58
C ILE A 6 32.64 -13.58 -59.58
N ALA A 7 31.38 -13.21 -59.26
CA ALA A 7 30.28 -12.36 -59.80
C ALA A 7 29.46 -11.77 -58.61
N PHE A 8 28.67 -10.67 -58.62
CA PHE A 8 27.67 -10.06 -59.51
C PHE A 8 26.38 -10.87 -59.73
N VAL A 9 25.25 -10.47 -59.11
CA VAL A 9 23.93 -10.27 -59.76
C VAL A 9 23.14 -9.20 -58.97
N LEU A 10 22.45 -8.37 -59.76
CA LEU A 10 21.77 -7.12 -59.47
C LEU A 10 20.42 -7.23 -60.21
N ALA A 11 19.30 -6.80 -59.61
CA ALA A 11 18.06 -6.37 -60.29
C ALA A 11 17.12 -5.72 -59.24
N LEU A 12 16.79 -4.42 -59.21
CA LEU A 12 15.99 -3.57 -60.13
C LEU A 12 14.61 -4.21 -60.45
N SER A 13 13.43 -3.57 -60.35
CA SER A 13 13.05 -2.14 -60.43
C SER A 13 11.53 -1.94 -60.21
N LEU A 14 11.15 -0.80 -59.60
CA LEU A 14 10.17 0.24 -60.03
C LEU A 14 8.63 0.03 -60.19
N LEU A 15 7.94 1.10 -59.72
CA LEU A 15 6.63 1.73 -60.10
C LEU A 15 5.35 1.17 -59.44
N ALA A 16 4.61 1.87 -58.57
CA ALA A 16 3.98 3.23 -58.55
C ALA A 16 2.49 3.20 -58.95
N ALA A 17 1.60 3.68 -58.06
CA ALA A 17 0.49 4.61 -58.35
C ALA A 17 -0.47 4.75 -57.15
N CYS A 18 -1.04 5.95 -57.04
CA CYS A 18 -1.87 6.51 -55.96
C CYS A 18 -3.36 6.12 -56.03
N SER A 19 -4.07 6.34 -54.92
CA SER A 19 -5.53 6.59 -54.68
C SER A 19 -5.92 5.88 -53.37
N ASP A 20 -6.78 6.32 -52.47
CA ASP A 20 -7.58 7.53 -52.22
C ASP A 20 -7.90 7.55 -50.70
N SER A 21 -8.43 8.67 -50.22
CA SER A 21 -8.84 9.04 -48.85
C SER A 21 -9.56 7.98 -47.97
N PRO A 22 -9.61 8.18 -46.63
CA PRO A 22 -9.94 7.15 -45.63
C PRO A 22 -11.44 7.11 -45.27
N PRO A 23 -11.91 6.04 -44.61
CA PRO A 23 -13.08 6.16 -43.75
C PRO A 23 -12.76 5.81 -42.29
N SER A 24 -13.13 6.77 -41.44
CA SER A 24 -13.79 6.64 -40.14
C SER A 24 -13.24 5.65 -39.11
N VAL A 25 -12.68 6.26 -38.06
CA VAL A 25 -12.68 5.75 -36.69
C VAL A 25 -14.11 5.46 -36.26
N ASP A 26 -14.34 4.26 -35.75
CA ASP A 26 -15.47 3.95 -34.87
C ASP A 26 -14.85 3.44 -33.54
N PRO A 27 -15.13 4.09 -32.39
CA PRO A 27 -14.59 3.70 -31.11
C PRO A 27 -15.64 2.87 -30.37
N ASP A 28 -15.76 1.59 -30.71
CA ASP A 28 -16.38 0.59 -29.84
C ASP A 28 -15.97 -0.79 -30.30
N GLY A 29 -15.22 -1.49 -29.45
CA GLY A 29 -14.64 -2.78 -29.78
C GLY A 29 -14.07 -3.44 -28.55
N GLY A 30 -14.96 -3.74 -27.60
CA GLY A 30 -14.67 -4.75 -26.59
C GLY A 30 -14.25 -6.06 -27.26
N MET A 31 -13.28 -6.74 -26.68
CA MET A 31 -12.87 -8.07 -27.09
C MET A 31 -12.19 -8.79 -25.91
N PRO A 32 -12.20 -10.14 -25.92
CA PRO A 32 -12.82 -10.93 -24.87
C PRO A 32 -11.84 -11.96 -24.25
N ASP A 33 -12.39 -12.79 -23.37
CA ASP A 33 -11.82 -14.03 -22.84
C ASP A 33 -10.93 -14.81 -23.83
N GLY A 34 -9.77 -15.25 -23.35
CA GLY A 34 -8.90 -16.19 -24.03
C GLY A 34 -8.01 -16.96 -23.05
N SER A 35 -8.41 -18.20 -22.71
CA SER A 35 -7.56 -19.18 -22.03
C SER A 35 -6.46 -19.74 -22.96
N PRO A 36 -5.35 -20.30 -22.41
CA PRO A 36 -4.05 -20.36 -23.09
C PRO A 36 -3.65 -21.75 -23.62
N ALA A 37 -2.57 -21.79 -24.41
CA ALA A 37 -1.76 -22.98 -24.70
C ALA A 37 -0.26 -22.66 -24.49
N PRO A 38 0.61 -23.66 -24.24
CA PRO A 38 1.77 -23.52 -23.34
C PRO A 38 3.16 -23.41 -24.02
N ASP A 39 4.17 -23.23 -23.16
CA ASP A 39 5.64 -23.32 -23.33
C ASP A 39 6.40 -22.09 -23.84
N SER A 40 7.26 -21.50 -22.99
CA SER A 40 8.65 -21.96 -22.82
C SER A 40 9.38 -21.09 -21.79
N GLY A 41 10.34 -21.72 -21.11
CA GLY A 41 10.81 -21.30 -19.79
C GLY A 41 11.54 -19.96 -19.71
N THR A 42 11.23 -19.24 -18.64
CA THR A 42 12.15 -18.34 -17.96
C THR A 42 12.04 -18.63 -16.46
N THR A 43 13.19 -18.92 -15.86
CA THR A 43 13.35 -19.09 -14.41
C THR A 43 13.04 -17.76 -13.73
N ALA A 44 11.93 -17.70 -12.99
CA ALA A 44 11.68 -16.62 -12.04
C ALA A 44 12.78 -16.66 -10.97
N PRO A 45 13.27 -15.51 -10.47
CA PRO A 45 14.22 -15.51 -9.37
C PRO A 45 13.54 -16.04 -8.11
N ASP A 46 14.23 -16.97 -7.44
CA ASP A 46 13.82 -17.59 -6.19
C ASP A 46 13.35 -16.54 -5.19
N ALA A 47 12.07 -16.60 -4.84
CA ALA A 47 11.57 -15.91 -3.66
C ALA A 47 12.26 -16.55 -2.46
N ALA A 48 13.09 -15.79 -1.75
CA ALA A 48 13.67 -16.23 -0.49
C ALA A 48 12.54 -16.71 0.44
N PRO A 49 12.74 -17.80 1.20
CA PRO A 49 11.77 -18.22 2.20
C PRO A 49 11.65 -17.10 3.22
N VAL A 50 10.48 -16.47 3.26
CA VAL A 50 10.10 -15.59 4.36
C VAL A 50 9.89 -16.50 5.55
N ASP A 51 10.79 -16.41 6.53
CA ASP A 51 10.63 -17.06 7.82
C ASP A 51 9.32 -16.56 8.44
N GLY A 52 8.32 -17.44 8.49
CA GLY A 52 6.99 -17.18 9.05
C GLY A 52 6.98 -17.08 10.58
N SER A 53 8.14 -17.18 11.24
CA SER A 53 8.24 -17.25 12.69
C SER A 53 8.79 -15.98 13.34
N GLN A 54 8.08 -14.85 13.20
CA GLN A 54 8.12 -13.75 14.19
C GLN A 54 7.12 -12.64 13.84
N ASN A 55 5.90 -12.72 14.40
CA ASN A 55 5.22 -11.51 14.85
C ASN A 55 4.33 -11.83 16.07
N PRO A 56 4.84 -11.72 17.31
CA PRO A 56 4.04 -11.95 18.50
C PRO A 56 3.47 -10.63 19.01
N ASN A 57 2.24 -10.24 18.60
CA ASN A 57 1.23 -9.65 19.49
C ASN A 57 -0.09 -9.29 18.76
N PRO A 58 -1.26 -9.88 19.11
CA PRO A 58 -2.57 -9.34 18.74
C PRO A 58 -3.21 -8.48 19.85
N ASP A 59 -2.51 -8.16 20.95
CA ASP A 59 -3.05 -7.28 21.99
C ASP A 59 -2.72 -5.81 21.71
N ALA A 60 -3.43 -5.22 20.74
CA ALA A 60 -3.61 -3.77 20.66
C ALA A 60 -5.09 -3.45 20.75
N GLY A 61 -5.62 -3.49 21.97
CA GLY A 61 -6.88 -2.84 22.30
C GLY A 61 -6.79 -1.34 22.06
N PHE A 62 -7.13 -0.90 20.85
CA PHE A 62 -7.32 0.51 20.50
C PHE A 62 -8.53 0.60 19.55
N LEU A 63 -9.72 0.32 20.10
CA LEU A 63 -11.01 0.53 19.44
C LEU A 63 -11.57 1.93 19.76
N ASP A 64 -10.78 2.97 19.60
CA ASP A 64 -11.32 4.33 19.46
C ASP A 64 -10.95 4.83 18.06
N GLY A 65 -11.89 4.70 17.12
CA GLY A 65 -11.79 5.19 15.74
C GLY A 65 -11.79 6.72 15.61
N GLY A 66 -11.14 7.42 16.55
CA GLY A 66 -10.97 8.86 16.52
C GLY A 66 -9.78 9.30 15.65
N PRO A 67 -9.69 10.60 15.31
CA PRO A 67 -8.47 11.19 14.75
C PRO A 67 -7.29 10.94 15.71
N PRO A 68 -6.03 11.12 15.23
CA PRO A 68 -4.84 11.03 16.08
C PRO A 68 -5.07 11.64 17.47
N GLY A 69 -5.07 10.79 18.50
CA GLY A 69 -5.35 11.19 19.87
C GLY A 69 -4.20 12.00 20.49
N SER A 70 -4.30 12.30 21.79
CA SER A 70 -3.21 12.94 22.55
C SER A 70 -1.90 12.13 22.55
N ASP A 71 -2.01 10.85 22.22
CA ASP A 71 -0.93 9.87 22.27
C ASP A 71 -0.29 9.66 20.89
N TRP A 72 -0.66 10.48 19.89
CA TRP A 72 -0.07 10.46 18.55
C TRP A 72 1.42 10.86 18.61
N PRO A 73 2.35 10.00 18.17
CA PRO A 73 3.78 10.23 18.36
C PRO A 73 4.40 11.16 17.30
N VAL A 74 3.68 11.43 16.21
CA VAL A 74 4.16 12.25 15.09
C VAL A 74 3.59 13.66 15.21
N PRO A 75 4.36 14.73 15.01
CA PRO A 75 3.78 16.05 15.01
C PRO A 75 2.86 16.26 13.80
N VAL A 76 1.78 17.01 13.99
CA VAL A 76 0.88 17.38 12.89
C VAL A 76 1.60 18.38 11.98
N PRO A 77 1.82 18.09 10.68
CA PRO A 77 2.43 19.05 9.77
C PRO A 77 1.66 20.37 9.74
N GLY A 78 2.38 21.50 9.76
CA GLY A 78 1.80 22.84 9.89
C GLY A 78 1.56 23.32 11.33
N SER A 79 1.76 22.46 12.33
CA SER A 79 1.81 22.87 13.74
C SER A 79 3.12 23.58 14.10
N GLU A 80 3.18 24.21 15.27
CA GLU A 80 4.38 24.91 15.74
C GLU A 80 5.61 23.99 15.73
N GLY A 81 6.68 24.44 15.04
CA GLY A 81 7.93 23.69 14.93
C GLY A 81 8.00 22.66 13.80
N THR A 82 6.95 22.51 12.99
CA THR A 82 6.88 21.55 11.86
C THR A 82 6.93 22.22 10.50
N GLY A 83 7.11 21.42 9.43
CA GLY A 83 7.08 21.92 8.06
C GLY A 83 5.68 22.32 7.60
N PRO A 84 5.51 22.62 6.30
CA PRO A 84 4.22 23.02 5.75
C PRO A 84 3.12 22.00 6.05
N ALA A 85 1.92 22.49 6.32
CA ALA A 85 0.73 21.67 6.49
C ALA A 85 0.45 20.82 5.25
N CYS A 86 -0.27 19.73 5.46
CA CYS A 86 -1.04 19.09 4.40
C CYS A 86 -2.02 20.14 3.84
N PRO A 87 -2.20 20.24 2.51
CA PRO A 87 -3.15 21.21 1.98
C PRO A 87 -4.56 20.87 2.47
N GLU A 88 -5.40 21.89 2.57
CA GLU A 88 -6.82 21.66 2.78
C GLU A 88 -7.41 20.88 1.58
N PRO A 89 -8.40 20.01 1.81
CA PRO A 89 -9.09 19.34 0.72
C PRO A 89 -9.67 20.35 -0.27
N VAL A 90 -9.68 19.99 -1.55
CA VAL A 90 -10.25 20.85 -2.60
C VAL A 90 -11.78 20.95 -2.50
N GLN A 91 -12.42 20.00 -1.81
CA GLN A 91 -13.85 20.01 -1.50
C GLN A 91 -14.16 21.16 -0.52
N GLY A 92 -15.07 22.05 -0.91
CA GLY A 92 -15.60 23.11 -0.05
C GLY A 92 -16.43 22.56 1.12
N PRO A 93 -16.94 23.42 2.03
CA PRO A 93 -17.78 22.96 3.13
C PRO A 93 -19.09 22.33 2.62
N ILE A 94 -19.55 21.26 3.29
CA ILE A 94 -20.83 20.61 2.97
C ILE A 94 -21.97 21.62 3.08
N GLY A 95 -22.78 21.74 2.03
CA GLY A 95 -23.92 22.64 2.00
C GLY A 95 -25.05 22.18 2.94
N ALA A 96 -25.57 23.09 3.77
CA ALA A 96 -26.64 22.79 4.73
C ALA A 96 -27.97 22.32 4.10
N ALA A 97 -28.13 22.46 2.79
CA ALA A 97 -29.34 22.08 2.05
C ALA A 97 -29.14 20.83 1.17
N TRP A 98 -27.98 20.16 1.25
CA TRP A 98 -27.74 18.97 0.45
C TRP A 98 -28.67 17.83 0.87
N PRO A 99 -29.20 17.06 -0.10
CA PRO A 99 -30.01 15.90 0.22
C PRO A 99 -29.15 14.85 0.95
N GLU A 100 -29.73 14.28 2.00
CA GLU A 100 -29.07 13.31 2.88
C GLU A 100 -29.99 12.12 3.12
N VAL A 101 -29.42 10.91 3.02
CA VAL A 101 -30.09 9.66 3.37
C VAL A 101 -29.27 8.91 4.40
N PHE A 102 -29.95 8.11 5.23
CA PHE A 102 -29.34 7.39 6.33
C PHE A 102 -29.36 5.88 6.11
N VAL A 103 -28.31 5.18 6.57
CA VAL A 103 -28.23 3.71 6.57
C VAL A 103 -28.09 3.23 8.01
N GLY A 104 -28.92 2.27 8.43
CA GLY A 104 -29.06 1.83 9.82
C GLY A 104 -29.33 0.33 9.94
N VAL A 105 -29.01 -0.24 11.10
CA VAL A 105 -29.28 -1.66 11.42
C VAL A 105 -30.54 -1.85 12.29
N THR A 106 -31.05 -0.77 12.89
CA THR A 106 -32.25 -0.75 13.72
C THR A 106 -33.34 0.10 13.08
N ASP A 107 -34.59 -0.36 13.19
CA ASP A 107 -35.80 0.33 12.68
C ASP A 107 -35.70 0.78 11.21
N CYS A 108 -34.86 0.09 10.43
CA CYS A 108 -34.58 0.41 9.05
C CYS A 108 -35.68 -0.13 8.11
N ASP A 109 -35.88 0.54 6.98
CA ASP A 109 -36.85 0.14 5.95
C ASP A 109 -36.41 0.64 4.56
N ASP A 110 -36.01 -0.28 3.68
CA ASP A 110 -35.61 0.03 2.30
C ASP A 110 -36.75 0.56 1.42
N THR A 111 -38.01 0.46 1.88
CA THR A 111 -39.18 1.03 1.21
C THR A 111 -39.51 2.46 1.63
N ALA A 112 -38.86 2.98 2.69
CA ALA A 112 -39.05 4.32 3.21
C ALA A 112 -38.25 5.38 2.41
N GLY A 113 -38.15 6.59 2.95
CA GLY A 113 -37.38 7.70 2.37
C GLY A 113 -35.92 7.78 2.82
N GLY A 114 -35.48 6.91 3.74
CA GLY A 114 -34.11 6.92 4.28
C GLY A 114 -33.84 8.09 5.22
N SER A 115 -34.80 8.47 6.08
CA SER A 115 -34.57 9.51 7.10
C SER A 115 -33.73 8.97 8.26
N ARG A 116 -33.29 9.84 9.18
CA ARG A 116 -32.54 9.39 10.35
C ARG A 116 -33.35 8.45 11.25
N GLU A 117 -34.64 8.71 11.39
CA GLU A 117 -35.56 7.91 12.22
C GLU A 117 -36.00 6.61 11.54
N VAL A 118 -36.03 6.57 10.22
CA VAL A 118 -36.33 5.37 9.42
C VAL A 118 -35.29 5.26 8.31
N PRO A 119 -34.07 4.81 8.65
CA PRO A 119 -32.96 4.71 7.70
C PRO A 119 -33.20 3.56 6.71
N PHE A 120 -32.45 3.54 5.62
CA PHE A 120 -32.36 2.34 4.78
C PHE A 120 -31.63 1.21 5.51
N CYS A 121 -32.04 -0.03 5.26
CA CYS A 121 -31.37 -1.22 5.76
C CYS A 121 -30.12 -1.56 4.95
N THR A 122 -30.06 -1.12 3.69
CA THR A 122 -28.98 -1.49 2.77
C THR A 122 -28.31 -0.28 2.11
N PHE A 123 -26.99 -0.39 1.91
CA PHE A 123 -26.24 0.56 1.09
C PHE A 123 -26.70 0.55 -0.37
N ALA A 124 -27.13 -0.61 -0.89
CA ALA A 124 -27.66 -0.72 -2.24
C ALA A 124 -28.82 0.26 -2.46
N ARG A 125 -29.76 0.33 -1.51
CA ARG A 125 -30.88 1.27 -1.58
C ARG A 125 -30.42 2.72 -1.42
N ALA A 126 -29.53 2.99 -0.47
CA ALA A 126 -29.00 4.34 -0.26
C ALA A 126 -28.28 4.87 -1.51
N PHE A 127 -27.45 4.06 -2.17
CA PHE A 127 -26.74 4.43 -3.39
C PHE A 127 -27.63 4.51 -4.63
N GLU A 128 -28.75 3.78 -4.66
CA GLU A 128 -29.77 3.93 -5.70
C GLU A 128 -30.48 5.30 -5.58
N VAL A 129 -30.80 5.74 -4.36
CA VAL A 129 -31.47 7.03 -4.11
C VAL A 129 -30.49 8.20 -4.23
N ALA A 130 -29.26 8.04 -3.74
CA ALA A 130 -28.19 9.01 -3.88
C ALA A 130 -27.46 8.80 -5.23
N ASP A 131 -28.13 9.14 -6.33
CA ASP A 131 -27.70 8.79 -7.69
C ASP A 131 -26.75 9.82 -8.35
N ALA A 132 -26.64 11.03 -7.82
CA ALA A 132 -25.76 12.09 -8.32
C ALA A 132 -25.28 13.04 -7.21
N ALA A 133 -24.19 13.77 -7.44
CA ALA A 133 -23.74 14.85 -6.55
C ALA A 133 -24.57 16.14 -6.79
N PRO A 134 -24.73 17.01 -5.77
CA PRO A 134 -24.33 16.81 -4.38
C PRO A 134 -25.31 15.88 -3.64
N TYR A 135 -24.78 14.95 -2.84
CA TYR A 135 -25.58 14.06 -1.99
C TYR A 135 -24.75 13.53 -0.83
N ILE A 136 -25.42 13.22 0.27
CA ILE A 136 -24.82 12.64 1.48
C ILE A 136 -25.48 11.30 1.78
N VAL A 137 -24.67 10.27 1.94
CA VAL A 137 -25.06 8.98 2.56
C VAL A 137 -24.41 8.93 3.94
N THR A 138 -25.25 9.00 4.98
CA THR A 138 -24.81 9.00 6.38
C THR A 138 -25.08 7.65 7.03
N ILE A 139 -24.04 7.04 7.59
CA ILE A 139 -24.09 5.71 8.18
C ILE A 139 -24.24 5.87 9.69
N LEU A 140 -25.31 5.31 10.24
CA LEU A 140 -25.54 5.30 11.69
C LEU A 140 -24.60 4.30 12.39
N ASP A 141 -24.60 4.32 13.71
CA ASP A 141 -23.82 3.37 14.48
C ASP A 141 -24.32 1.92 14.27
N GLY A 142 -23.39 0.97 14.15
CA GLY A 142 -23.72 -0.43 13.94
C GLY A 142 -22.71 -1.22 13.12
N THR A 143 -22.99 -2.51 12.96
CA THR A 143 -22.18 -3.44 12.16
C THR A 143 -22.97 -3.87 10.93
N TYR A 144 -22.44 -3.59 9.75
CA TYR A 144 -23.09 -3.76 8.47
C TYR A 144 -22.38 -4.82 7.65
N ARG A 145 -23.11 -5.82 7.16
CA ARG A 145 -22.55 -6.86 6.28
C ARG A 145 -23.06 -6.64 4.86
N GLN A 146 -22.25 -5.94 4.07
CA GLN A 146 -22.61 -5.45 2.75
C GLN A 146 -21.34 -5.34 1.91
N ARG A 147 -21.40 -5.76 0.64
CA ARG A 147 -20.21 -5.89 -0.22
C ARG A 147 -20.49 -5.53 -1.68
N ASP A 148 -19.41 -5.24 -2.40
CA ASP A 148 -19.34 -5.13 -3.87
C ASP A 148 -20.25 -4.05 -4.47
N HIS A 149 -20.43 -2.94 -3.77
CA HIS A 149 -21.20 -1.81 -4.30
C HIS A 149 -20.42 -1.05 -5.38
N ARG A 150 -21.15 -0.42 -6.31
CA ARG A 150 -20.57 0.44 -7.36
C ARG A 150 -21.06 1.87 -7.20
N LEU A 151 -20.13 2.79 -6.98
CA LEU A 151 -20.39 4.19 -6.67
C LEU A 151 -19.74 5.12 -7.69
N ASN A 152 -20.22 5.09 -8.92
CA ASN A 152 -19.71 5.94 -10.00
C ASN A 152 -20.44 7.29 -9.95
N ARG A 153 -19.97 8.19 -9.08
CA ARG A 153 -20.53 9.54 -8.87
C ARG A 153 -19.49 10.59 -9.20
N SER A 154 -19.93 11.66 -9.84
CA SER A 154 -19.06 12.77 -10.20
C SER A 154 -19.67 14.08 -9.74
N GLY A 155 -18.82 14.95 -9.22
CA GLY A 155 -19.21 16.27 -8.72
C GLY A 155 -18.19 17.34 -9.09
N SER A 156 -18.12 18.38 -8.26
CA SER A 156 -17.18 19.48 -8.31
C SER A 156 -16.68 19.81 -6.91
N ALA A 157 -15.74 20.75 -6.79
CA ALA A 157 -15.25 21.24 -5.51
C ALA A 157 -16.38 21.76 -4.59
N ASP A 158 -17.42 22.37 -5.17
CA ASP A 158 -18.53 22.98 -4.42
C ASP A 158 -19.77 22.07 -4.31
N GLU A 159 -19.84 20.97 -5.07
CA GLU A 159 -20.98 20.04 -5.10
C GLU A 159 -20.48 18.61 -5.32
N TYR A 160 -20.31 17.84 -4.25
CA TYR A 160 -19.63 16.55 -4.26
C TYR A 160 -20.46 15.44 -3.58
N PHE A 161 -20.03 14.20 -3.75
CA PHE A 161 -20.70 13.03 -3.17
C PHE A 161 -20.03 12.61 -1.86
N VAL A 162 -20.79 12.36 -0.81
CA VAL A 162 -20.27 12.04 0.52
C VAL A 162 -20.83 10.70 1.01
N VAL A 163 -19.93 9.82 1.46
CA VAL A 163 -20.25 8.68 2.30
C VAL A 163 -19.57 8.93 3.65
N ARG A 164 -20.35 9.08 4.72
CA ARG A 164 -19.81 9.41 6.04
C ARG A 164 -20.46 8.66 7.18
N ALA A 165 -19.76 8.49 8.29
CA ALA A 165 -20.39 8.19 9.56
C ALA A 165 -21.25 9.36 10.05
N ALA A 166 -22.30 9.06 10.80
CA ALA A 166 -23.03 10.04 11.59
C ALA A 166 -22.12 10.58 12.71
N GLU A 167 -22.44 11.79 13.19
CA GLU A 167 -21.78 12.34 14.39
C GLU A 167 -21.85 11.35 15.55
N ASP A 168 -20.70 11.13 16.20
CA ASP A 168 -20.48 10.18 17.30
C ASP A 168 -20.73 8.69 16.98
N ALA A 169 -20.94 8.31 15.71
CA ALA A 169 -21.09 6.92 15.29
C ALA A 169 -19.74 6.30 14.89
N ALA A 170 -19.57 5.00 15.14
CA ALA A 170 -18.40 4.24 14.71
C ALA A 170 -18.84 3.02 13.87
N PRO A 171 -19.41 3.26 12.66
CA PRO A 171 -19.93 2.17 11.84
C PRO A 171 -18.81 1.24 11.38
N VAL A 172 -19.06 -0.06 11.51
CA VAL A 172 -18.17 -1.13 11.03
C VAL A 172 -18.82 -1.84 9.85
N ILE A 173 -18.12 -1.84 8.71
CA ILE A 173 -18.56 -2.50 7.49
C ILE A 173 -17.74 -3.77 7.28
N LEU A 174 -18.42 -4.91 7.27
CA LEU A 174 -17.82 -6.23 7.12
C LEU A 174 -17.90 -6.69 5.66
N GLY A 175 -16.74 -7.01 5.07
CA GLY A 175 -16.62 -7.64 3.76
C GLY A 175 -16.68 -9.17 3.78
N SER A 176 -17.04 -9.76 4.92
CA SER A 176 -16.98 -11.19 5.21
C SER A 176 -18.35 -11.85 5.37
N GLU A 177 -18.36 -13.17 5.51
CA GLU A 177 -19.48 -13.97 6.03
C GLU A 177 -19.09 -14.63 7.35
N PRO A 178 -20.02 -14.72 8.33
CA PRO A 178 -19.74 -15.31 9.62
C PRO A 178 -19.77 -16.83 9.53
N LEU A 179 -18.82 -17.49 10.21
CA LEU A 179 -18.81 -18.93 10.43
C LEU A 179 -18.89 -19.18 11.93
N ALA A 180 -19.91 -19.93 12.37
CA ALA A 180 -20.07 -20.23 13.78
C ALA A 180 -19.09 -21.33 14.18
N GLY A 181 -18.34 -21.10 15.26
CA GLY A 181 -17.40 -22.08 15.80
C GLY A 181 -18.03 -23.43 16.15
N GLY A 182 -19.30 -23.44 16.56
CA GLY A 182 -20.06 -24.66 16.82
C GLY A 182 -20.36 -25.53 15.59
N ASP A 183 -20.18 -24.99 14.39
CA ASP A 183 -20.37 -25.73 13.13
C ASP A 183 -19.08 -26.47 12.69
N PHE A 184 -17.97 -26.25 13.38
CA PHE A 184 -16.74 -26.99 13.13
C PHE A 184 -16.84 -28.43 13.64
N GLU A 185 -16.48 -29.39 12.79
CA GLU A 185 -16.42 -30.81 13.12
C GLU A 185 -14.97 -31.33 13.14
N ASP A 186 -14.72 -32.36 13.95
CA ASP A 186 -13.42 -33.02 14.00
C ASP A 186 -13.14 -33.73 12.66
N ALA A 187 -12.05 -33.34 12.02
CA ALA A 187 -11.58 -33.92 10.77
C ALA A 187 -10.41 -34.92 10.97
N GLY A 188 -10.01 -35.15 12.22
CA GLY A 188 -8.87 -35.99 12.59
C GLY A 188 -7.53 -35.26 12.51
N SER A 189 -6.49 -35.88 13.06
CA SER A 189 -5.10 -35.35 13.05
C SER A 189 -4.95 -33.94 13.67
N GLY A 190 -5.87 -33.58 14.58
CA GLY A 190 -5.91 -32.26 15.22
C GLY A 190 -6.46 -31.15 14.33
N LEU A 191 -7.10 -31.48 13.21
CA LEU A 191 -7.79 -30.53 12.35
C LEU A 191 -9.29 -30.51 12.66
N LEU A 192 -9.85 -29.31 12.63
CA LEU A 192 -11.28 -29.08 12.60
C LEU A 192 -11.67 -28.61 11.21
N ARG A 193 -12.91 -28.86 10.77
CA ARG A 193 -13.38 -28.36 9.48
C ARG A 193 -14.80 -27.81 9.53
N VAL A 194 -15.10 -26.88 8.64
CA VAL A 194 -16.43 -26.31 8.44
C VAL A 194 -16.76 -26.25 6.94
N ASP A 195 -18.02 -26.56 6.60
CA ASP A 195 -18.50 -26.48 5.21
C ASP A 195 -18.51 -25.03 4.72
N VAL A 196 -17.99 -24.80 3.53
CA VAL A 196 -17.98 -23.48 2.88
C VAL A 196 -18.85 -23.40 1.64
N SER A 197 -19.64 -24.43 1.35
CA SER A 197 -20.51 -24.47 0.17
C SER A 197 -21.54 -23.33 0.10
N SER A 198 -21.84 -22.69 1.23
CA SER A 198 -22.72 -21.52 1.33
C SER A 198 -22.01 -20.19 1.09
N LEU A 199 -20.67 -20.15 1.10
CA LEU A 199 -19.92 -18.92 0.90
C LEU A 199 -20.04 -18.44 -0.56
N PRO A 200 -20.43 -17.17 -0.79
CA PRO A 200 -20.59 -16.59 -2.12
C PRO A 200 -19.33 -16.63 -3.00
N SER A 201 -18.15 -16.53 -2.39
CA SER A 201 -16.86 -16.48 -3.07
C SER A 201 -15.82 -17.32 -2.32
N ASP A 202 -14.74 -17.62 -3.02
CA ASP A 202 -13.58 -18.28 -2.44
C ASP A 202 -13.02 -17.45 -1.28
N PRO A 203 -13.01 -17.96 -0.04
CA PRO A 203 -12.54 -17.20 1.11
C PRO A 203 -11.06 -16.82 0.94
N ALA A 204 -10.79 -15.53 0.87
CA ALA A 204 -9.43 -15.01 0.78
C ALA A 204 -8.71 -14.87 2.13
N GLY A 205 -9.44 -14.92 3.23
CA GLY A 205 -8.92 -14.70 4.56
C GLY A 205 -9.88 -15.25 5.62
N PHE A 206 -9.32 -15.56 6.77
CA PHE A 206 -10.04 -16.19 7.86
C PHE A 206 -9.53 -15.65 9.19
N TRP A 207 -10.44 -15.12 9.99
CA TRP A 207 -10.15 -14.50 11.29
C TRP A 207 -11.17 -14.97 12.32
N THR A 208 -10.81 -14.89 13.59
CA THR A 208 -11.81 -14.78 14.66
C THR A 208 -12.50 -13.42 14.57
N ALA A 209 -13.73 -13.33 15.06
CA ALA A 209 -14.52 -12.11 14.99
C ALA A 209 -13.92 -10.93 15.79
N ASP A 210 -12.99 -11.20 16.71
CA ASP A 210 -12.22 -10.18 17.43
C ASP A 210 -11.02 -9.63 16.64
N GLY A 211 -10.74 -10.15 15.45
CA GLY A 211 -9.68 -9.68 14.57
C GLY A 211 -8.42 -10.56 14.52
N THR A 212 -8.35 -11.66 15.28
CA THR A 212 -7.18 -12.55 15.23
C THR A 212 -7.13 -13.33 13.91
N ARG A 213 -6.09 -13.07 13.11
CA ARG A 213 -5.89 -13.73 11.80
C ARG A 213 -5.42 -15.17 11.95
N MET A 214 -6.05 -16.09 11.23
CA MET A 214 -5.54 -17.44 10.99
C MET A 214 -4.65 -17.44 9.74
N ILE A 215 -3.51 -18.15 9.81
CA ILE A 215 -2.51 -18.17 8.73
C ILE A 215 -2.93 -19.16 7.65
N HIS A 216 -2.95 -18.74 6.39
CA HIS A 216 -3.43 -19.59 5.31
C HIS A 216 -2.29 -20.38 4.67
N GLU A 217 -2.42 -21.71 4.67
CA GLU A 217 -1.50 -22.64 4.01
C GLU A 217 -1.82 -22.84 2.53
N MET A 218 -0.79 -22.72 1.72
CA MET A 218 -0.90 -22.64 0.26
C MET A 218 0.16 -23.48 -0.42
N GLU A 219 -0.16 -24.00 -1.60
CA GLU A 219 0.79 -24.69 -2.47
C GLU A 219 0.88 -24.05 -3.86
N PHE A 220 2.01 -24.26 -4.53
CA PHE A 220 2.15 -23.94 -5.95
C PHE A 220 1.83 -25.19 -6.79
N ARG A 221 0.69 -25.15 -7.50
CA ARG A 221 0.24 -26.22 -8.39
C ARG A 221 0.22 -25.70 -9.83
N SER A 222 1.04 -26.29 -10.70
CA SER A 222 1.11 -25.93 -12.12
C SER A 222 1.36 -24.44 -12.39
N GLY A 223 2.23 -23.80 -11.59
CA GLY A 223 2.58 -22.39 -11.74
C GLY A 223 1.52 -21.41 -11.24
N ARG A 224 0.48 -21.88 -10.54
CA ARG A 224 -0.52 -21.06 -9.87
C ARG A 224 -0.55 -21.39 -8.38
N ARG A 225 -0.90 -20.40 -7.56
CA ARG A 225 -1.18 -20.63 -6.14
C ARG A 225 -2.54 -21.28 -6.00
N SER A 226 -2.64 -22.24 -5.10
CA SER A 226 -3.86 -22.98 -4.78
C SER A 226 -3.86 -23.32 -3.31
N HIS A 227 -5.03 -23.49 -2.72
CA HIS A 227 -5.14 -24.02 -1.36
C HIS A 227 -4.32 -25.31 -1.21
N ALA A 228 -3.57 -25.42 -0.11
CA ALA A 228 -2.75 -26.59 0.17
C ALA A 228 -3.61 -27.81 0.52
N ASN A 229 -3.02 -29.00 0.47
CA ASN A 229 -3.67 -30.19 1.00
C ASN A 229 -3.69 -30.14 2.53
N THR A 230 -4.61 -30.85 3.17
CA THR A 230 -4.71 -30.85 4.65
C THR A 230 -3.48 -31.43 5.34
N THR A 231 -2.65 -32.18 4.61
CA THR A 231 -1.37 -32.70 5.11
C THR A 231 -0.33 -31.62 5.36
N ASP A 232 -0.49 -30.45 4.72
CA ASP A 232 0.44 -29.33 4.83
C ASP A 232 0.03 -28.37 5.96
N VAL A 233 -1.19 -28.50 6.50
CA VAL A 233 -1.69 -27.76 7.67
C VAL A 233 -1.16 -28.39 8.96
N VAL A 234 0.10 -28.12 9.25
CA VAL A 234 0.84 -28.72 10.36
C VAL A 234 1.07 -27.78 11.55
N GLU A 235 1.10 -26.47 11.31
CA GLU A 235 1.35 -25.47 12.37
C GLU A 235 0.06 -24.99 13.01
N ASP A 236 0.10 -24.80 14.32
CA ASP A 236 -1.02 -24.28 15.08
C ASP A 236 -1.39 -22.85 14.65
N GLY A 237 -2.69 -22.56 14.49
CA GLY A 237 -3.18 -21.28 13.96
C GLY A 237 -3.25 -21.21 12.43
N THR A 238 -2.97 -22.32 11.74
CA THR A 238 -3.02 -22.38 10.27
C THR A 238 -4.31 -23.01 9.75
N TRP A 239 -4.70 -22.64 8.52
CA TRP A 239 -5.86 -23.20 7.85
C TRP A 239 -5.62 -23.42 6.34
N THR A 240 -6.47 -24.20 5.68
CA THR A 240 -6.55 -24.32 4.21
C THR A 240 -7.99 -24.58 3.77
N LYS A 241 -8.29 -24.50 2.47
CA LYS A 241 -9.54 -24.99 1.89
C LYS A 241 -9.31 -26.28 1.10
N ALA A 242 -9.97 -27.37 1.48
CA ALA A 242 -9.80 -28.67 0.85
C ALA A 242 -11.12 -29.43 0.73
N ASP A 243 -11.17 -30.43 -0.14
CA ASP A 243 -12.31 -31.33 -0.25
C ASP A 243 -12.31 -32.36 0.89
N ALA A 244 -13.36 -33.19 0.96
CA ALA A 244 -13.47 -34.22 1.99
C ALA A 244 -12.34 -35.27 1.99
N SER A 245 -11.57 -35.39 0.90
CA SER A 245 -10.40 -36.27 0.81
C SER A 245 -9.12 -35.63 1.36
N GLY A 246 -9.17 -34.34 1.69
CA GLY A 246 -8.03 -33.53 2.12
C GLY A 246 -7.24 -32.93 0.96
N THR A 247 -7.74 -33.00 -0.27
CA THR A 247 -7.10 -32.41 -1.44
C THR A 247 -7.46 -30.94 -1.53
N GLY A 248 -6.47 -30.06 -1.67
CA GLY A 248 -6.67 -28.62 -1.80
C GLY A 248 -7.63 -28.27 -2.94
N CYS A 249 -8.66 -27.48 -2.62
CA CYS A 249 -9.69 -27.05 -3.56
C CYS A 249 -9.21 -25.91 -4.46
N GLY A 250 -9.90 -25.69 -5.58
CA GLY A 250 -9.78 -24.47 -6.38
C GLY A 250 -10.72 -23.38 -5.86
N SER A 251 -11.06 -22.41 -6.71
CA SER A 251 -11.96 -21.29 -6.34
C SER A 251 -13.43 -21.70 -6.13
N ASP A 252 -13.84 -22.90 -6.56
CA ASP A 252 -15.16 -23.44 -6.25
C ASP A 252 -15.24 -23.89 -4.79
N ASN A 253 -16.37 -23.61 -4.14
CA ASN A 253 -16.64 -23.97 -2.76
C ASN A 253 -17.48 -25.25 -2.63
N ALA A 254 -18.07 -25.74 -3.72
CA ALA A 254 -18.92 -26.92 -3.69
C ALA A 254 -18.14 -28.17 -3.24
N GLY A 255 -18.56 -28.75 -2.10
CA GLY A 255 -17.93 -29.95 -1.53
C GLY A 255 -16.57 -29.70 -0.88
N CYS A 256 -16.22 -28.42 -0.65
CA CYS A 256 -15.00 -27.99 0.01
C CYS A 256 -15.30 -27.54 1.45
N PHE A 257 -14.26 -27.58 2.28
CA PHE A 257 -14.29 -27.19 3.67
C PHE A 257 -13.09 -26.31 3.98
N ILE A 258 -13.24 -25.36 4.90
CA ILE A 258 -12.08 -24.80 5.60
C ILE A 258 -11.62 -25.83 6.61
N TYR A 259 -10.33 -26.18 6.60
CA TYR A 259 -9.67 -26.99 7.62
C TYR A 259 -8.78 -26.08 8.47
N LEU A 260 -8.98 -26.07 9.78
CA LEU A 260 -8.24 -25.26 10.74
C LEU A 260 -7.47 -26.18 11.70
N ARG A 261 -6.19 -25.92 11.90
CA ARG A 261 -5.45 -26.38 13.08
C ARG A 261 -5.52 -25.27 14.14
N PRO A 262 -6.35 -25.43 15.18
CA PRO A 262 -6.54 -24.34 16.14
C PRO A 262 -5.26 -24.07 16.95
N PRO A 263 -4.94 -22.80 17.26
CA PRO A 263 -3.83 -22.49 18.14
C PRO A 263 -4.10 -22.94 19.59
N PRO A 264 -3.05 -23.21 20.39
CA PRO A 264 -3.22 -23.65 21.77
C PRO A 264 -4.08 -22.68 22.57
N GLY A 265 -5.13 -23.21 23.20
CA GLY A 265 -6.03 -22.43 24.06
C GLY A 265 -7.22 -21.79 23.34
N LEU A 266 -7.31 -21.87 22.01
CA LEU A 266 -8.51 -21.42 21.30
C LEU A 266 -9.65 -22.44 21.48
N ASP A 267 -10.75 -22.01 22.12
CA ASP A 267 -12.01 -22.76 22.12
C ASP A 267 -12.79 -22.45 20.83
N VAL A 268 -12.56 -23.25 19.80
CA VAL A 268 -13.21 -23.07 18.50
C VAL A 268 -14.73 -23.10 18.63
N SER A 269 -15.29 -23.96 19.48
CA SER A 269 -16.74 -24.12 19.59
C SER A 269 -17.48 -22.89 20.12
N ALA A 270 -16.77 -22.06 20.89
CA ALA A 270 -17.27 -20.80 21.46
C ALA A 270 -16.86 -19.56 20.66
N THR A 271 -16.04 -19.72 19.62
CA THR A 271 -15.47 -18.62 18.85
C THR A 271 -16.31 -18.34 17.60
N ALA A 272 -16.60 -17.06 17.33
CA ALA A 272 -17.14 -16.65 16.04
C ALA A 272 -15.99 -16.37 15.08
N PHE A 273 -16.15 -16.77 13.82
CA PHE A 273 -15.16 -16.53 12.78
C PHE A 273 -15.74 -15.71 11.63
N GLU A 274 -14.86 -15.05 10.88
CA GLU A 274 -15.18 -14.25 9.72
C GLU A 274 -14.33 -14.72 8.54
N ALA A 275 -14.99 -15.09 7.44
CA ALA A 275 -14.34 -15.46 6.19
C ALA A 275 -14.53 -14.31 5.19
N SER A 276 -13.46 -13.70 4.67
CA SER A 276 -13.59 -12.57 3.75
C SER A 276 -14.22 -12.99 2.43
N GLN A 277 -15.04 -12.11 1.82
CA GLN A 277 -15.84 -12.43 0.64
C GLN A 277 -15.87 -11.34 -0.44
N GLY A 278 -15.70 -10.06 -0.08
CA GLY A 278 -15.72 -8.96 -1.05
C GLY A 278 -15.19 -7.63 -0.51
N ASN A 279 -15.23 -6.60 -1.35
CA ASN A 279 -14.89 -5.23 -0.96
C ASN A 279 -16.13 -4.50 -0.42
N PHE A 280 -15.97 -3.30 0.14
CA PHE A 280 -17.14 -2.47 0.46
C PHE A 280 -17.73 -1.84 -0.80
N PHE A 281 -16.95 -1.02 -1.51
CA PHE A 281 -17.36 -0.48 -2.80
C PHE A 281 -16.20 -0.18 -3.75
N SER A 282 -16.56 -0.03 -5.02
CA SER A 282 -15.69 0.45 -6.09
C SER A 282 -16.29 1.66 -6.81
N SER A 283 -15.44 2.56 -7.31
CA SER A 283 -15.82 3.75 -8.07
C SER A 283 -14.93 3.86 -9.31
N VAL A 284 -15.54 3.74 -10.48
CA VAL A 284 -14.88 3.79 -11.79
C VAL A 284 -15.29 5.07 -12.50
N GLY A 285 -14.32 5.95 -12.74
CA GLY A 285 -14.49 7.26 -13.38
C GLY A 285 -15.19 8.31 -12.52
N GLY A 286 -15.38 8.04 -11.23
CA GLY A 286 -15.98 9.00 -10.29
C GLY A 286 -15.07 10.19 -10.01
N SER A 287 -15.63 11.31 -9.57
CA SER A 287 -14.83 12.48 -9.18
C SER A 287 -15.46 13.27 -8.05
N TYR A 288 -14.63 13.93 -7.23
CA TYR A 288 -15.09 14.67 -6.06
C TYR A 288 -15.98 13.79 -5.17
N GLN A 289 -15.39 12.72 -4.64
CA GLN A 289 -16.05 11.84 -3.67
C GLN A 289 -15.34 11.92 -2.32
N VAL A 290 -16.10 11.88 -1.25
CA VAL A 290 -15.63 11.91 0.13
C VAL A 290 -16.03 10.63 0.83
N VAL A 291 -15.06 9.98 1.48
CA VAL A 291 -15.25 8.89 2.43
C VAL A 291 -14.74 9.37 3.79
N ASP A 292 -15.60 9.39 4.81
CA ASP A 292 -15.29 10.01 6.11
C ASP A 292 -15.81 9.19 7.29
N GLY A 293 -14.94 8.89 8.27
CA GLY A 293 -15.38 8.35 9.55
C GLY A 293 -15.79 6.88 9.56
N ILE A 294 -15.47 6.08 8.53
CA ILE A 294 -15.94 4.69 8.43
C ILE A 294 -14.87 3.68 8.83
N SER A 295 -15.30 2.52 9.33
CA SER A 295 -14.41 1.36 9.53
C SER A 295 -14.76 0.22 8.59
N THR A 296 -13.77 -0.40 7.94
CA THR A 296 -13.96 -1.66 7.21
C THR A 296 -13.15 -2.78 7.84
N ARG A 297 -13.73 -4.00 7.86
CA ARG A 297 -13.08 -5.21 8.37
C ARG A 297 -13.32 -6.40 7.45
N PHE A 298 -12.38 -7.34 7.46
CA PHE A 298 -12.48 -8.67 6.84
C PHE A 298 -12.84 -8.61 5.35
N THR A 299 -12.26 -7.65 4.62
CA THR A 299 -12.52 -7.45 3.19
C THR A 299 -11.64 -8.35 2.33
N GLN A 300 -12.07 -8.54 1.09
CA GLN A 300 -11.35 -9.32 0.09
C GLN A 300 -10.90 -8.45 -1.08
N GLU A 301 -9.69 -8.69 -1.58
CA GLU A 301 -9.00 -7.90 -2.62
C GLU A 301 -8.67 -6.50 -2.14
N THR A 302 -9.69 -5.69 -1.86
CA THR A 302 -9.53 -4.35 -1.31
C THR A 302 -10.72 -3.93 -0.47
N ALA A 303 -10.56 -2.97 0.44
CA ALA A 303 -11.72 -2.40 1.13
C ALA A 303 -12.46 -1.43 0.21
N ILE A 304 -11.72 -0.51 -0.43
CA ILE A 304 -12.26 0.48 -1.36
C ILE A 304 -11.37 0.60 -2.59
N PHE A 305 -12.02 0.58 -3.76
CA PHE A 305 -11.36 0.71 -5.05
C PHE A 305 -11.79 1.97 -5.80
N PHE A 306 -10.83 2.79 -6.21
CA PHE A 306 -11.04 3.87 -7.18
C PHE A 306 -10.25 3.60 -8.46
N GLU A 307 -10.93 3.66 -9.61
CA GLU A 307 -10.32 3.53 -10.93
C GLU A 307 -10.65 4.75 -11.79
N GLY A 308 -9.64 5.42 -12.36
CA GLY A 308 -9.88 6.59 -13.21
C GLY A 308 -10.48 7.79 -12.46
N ALA A 309 -10.42 7.78 -11.13
CA ALA A 309 -11.16 8.70 -10.29
C ALA A 309 -10.35 9.96 -9.95
N ARG A 310 -11.01 11.11 -9.79
CA ARG A 310 -10.32 12.39 -9.55
C ARG A 310 -10.79 13.10 -8.29
N HIS A 311 -9.87 13.74 -7.58
CA HIS A 311 -10.18 14.54 -6.39
C HIS A 311 -10.98 13.76 -5.35
N ILE A 312 -10.45 12.60 -4.94
CA ILE A 312 -11.05 11.76 -3.90
C ILE A 312 -10.49 12.17 -2.54
N LEU A 313 -11.35 12.33 -1.55
CA LEU A 313 -10.96 12.54 -0.15
C LEU A 313 -11.34 11.31 0.67
N ILE A 314 -10.35 10.67 1.30
CA ILE A 314 -10.56 9.58 2.26
C ILE A 314 -9.98 10.03 3.59
N GLN A 315 -10.81 10.18 4.61
CA GLN A 315 -10.35 10.69 5.89
C GLN A 315 -11.02 10.08 7.12
N ASN A 316 -10.34 10.19 8.25
CA ASN A 316 -10.83 9.79 9.57
C ASN A 316 -11.39 8.36 9.60
N SER A 317 -10.86 7.47 8.76
CA SER A 317 -11.40 6.12 8.54
C SER A 317 -10.39 5.05 8.98
N ASP A 318 -10.88 3.85 9.21
CA ASP A 318 -10.09 2.70 9.65
C ASP A 318 -10.27 1.52 8.68
N PHE A 319 -9.20 1.12 8.01
CA PHE A 319 -9.21 0.03 7.03
C PHE A 319 -8.31 -1.11 7.52
N ALA A 320 -8.91 -2.22 7.93
CA ALA A 320 -8.17 -3.34 8.50
C ALA A 320 -8.67 -4.72 8.02
N HIS A 321 -7.83 -5.72 8.19
CA HIS A 321 -8.10 -7.13 7.90
C HIS A 321 -8.52 -7.36 6.43
N ASN A 322 -7.71 -6.88 5.50
CA ASN A 322 -7.90 -7.19 4.09
C ASN A 322 -7.09 -8.43 3.71
N ALA A 323 -7.69 -9.31 2.92
CA ALA A 323 -6.97 -10.45 2.37
C ALA A 323 -7.27 -10.67 0.90
N ASN A 324 -6.33 -11.25 0.17
CA ASN A 324 -6.63 -11.73 -1.18
C ASN A 324 -5.91 -13.03 -1.48
N SER A 325 -6.52 -13.78 -2.41
CA SER A 325 -6.19 -15.14 -2.73
C SER A 325 -4.88 -15.29 -3.51
N ASP A 326 -4.98 -15.47 -4.82
CA ASP A 326 -3.87 -15.59 -5.76
C ASP A 326 -3.52 -14.26 -6.45
N ASP A 327 -4.15 -13.17 -6.01
CA ASP A 327 -3.91 -11.81 -6.49
C ASP A 327 -3.79 -10.80 -5.32
N ASN A 328 -3.66 -9.52 -5.64
CA ASN A 328 -3.16 -8.53 -4.70
C ASN A 328 -4.15 -8.15 -3.60
N SER A 329 -3.63 -7.83 -2.41
CA SER A 329 -4.39 -7.39 -1.24
C SER A 329 -4.04 -5.95 -0.91
N TYR A 330 -5.00 -5.04 -1.04
CA TYR A 330 -4.82 -3.60 -0.79
C TYR A 330 -5.93 -3.05 0.10
N ASN A 331 -5.65 -2.43 1.26
CA ASN A 331 -6.75 -1.77 1.98
C ASN A 331 -7.42 -0.70 1.10
N LEU A 332 -6.61 0.17 0.47
CA LEU A 332 -7.05 1.17 -0.48
C LEU A 332 -6.34 1.00 -1.82
N ARG A 333 -7.11 0.89 -2.89
CA ARG A 333 -6.59 0.79 -4.27
C ARG A 333 -6.98 2.02 -5.07
N LEU A 334 -5.99 2.80 -5.48
CA LEU A 334 -6.13 4.00 -6.31
C LEU A 334 -5.47 3.75 -7.66
N TRP A 335 -6.26 3.40 -8.67
CA TRP A 335 -5.80 3.08 -10.01
C TRP A 335 -6.12 4.21 -10.98
N ASN A 336 -5.13 4.73 -11.69
CA ASN A 336 -5.30 5.85 -12.62
C ASN A 336 -6.09 7.00 -12.00
N ALA A 337 -5.85 7.22 -10.72
CA ALA A 337 -6.48 8.27 -9.95
C ALA A 337 -5.55 9.48 -9.84
N ASP A 338 -6.13 10.68 -9.81
CA ASP A 338 -5.40 11.94 -9.72
C ASP A 338 -6.00 12.87 -8.66
N GLY A 339 -5.17 13.67 -8.00
CA GLY A 339 -5.64 14.66 -7.04
C GLY A 339 -6.26 14.07 -5.76
N ALA A 340 -5.97 12.80 -5.45
CA ALA A 340 -6.51 12.12 -4.28
C ALA A 340 -5.81 12.60 -2.98
N MET A 341 -6.57 12.67 -1.89
CA MET A 341 -6.09 12.96 -0.55
C MET A 341 -6.57 11.88 0.42
N VAL A 342 -5.61 11.20 1.05
CA VAL A 342 -5.85 10.18 2.07
C VAL A 342 -5.23 10.68 3.37
N ARG A 343 -6.06 11.09 4.34
CA ARG A 343 -5.56 11.70 5.56
C ARG A 343 -6.22 11.26 6.86
N ARG A 344 -5.46 11.19 7.95
CA ARG A 344 -5.99 10.87 9.30
C ARG A 344 -6.70 9.52 9.34
N ASN A 345 -6.20 8.54 8.61
CA ASN A 345 -6.74 7.17 8.60
C ASN A 345 -5.83 6.22 9.39
N ARG A 346 -6.40 5.09 9.83
CA ARG A 346 -5.66 3.93 10.35
C ARG A 346 -5.76 2.80 9.34
N ILE A 347 -4.62 2.22 8.96
CA ILE A 347 -4.55 1.26 7.86
C ILE A 347 -3.69 0.07 8.28
N SER A 348 -4.28 -1.12 8.39
CA SER A 348 -3.56 -2.28 8.93
C SER A 348 -3.97 -3.63 8.36
N ASP A 349 -3.18 -4.67 8.68
CA ASP A 349 -3.44 -6.08 8.37
C ASP A 349 -3.93 -6.35 6.93
N SER A 350 -3.22 -5.80 5.94
CA SER A 350 -3.42 -6.15 4.53
C SER A 350 -2.45 -7.25 4.11
N ARG A 351 -2.97 -8.43 3.73
CA ARG A 351 -2.15 -9.61 3.38
C ARG A 351 -2.64 -10.33 2.14
N TYR A 352 -1.75 -10.52 1.18
CA TYR A 352 -1.90 -11.45 0.06
C TYR A 352 -1.15 -12.74 0.37
N TRP A 353 -1.71 -13.89 -0.02
CA TRP A 353 -1.13 -15.21 0.24
C TRP A 353 0.26 -15.42 -0.36
N GLY A 354 0.60 -14.68 -1.41
CA GLY A 354 1.93 -14.76 -2.01
C GLY A 354 2.99 -13.85 -1.41
N GLY A 355 2.69 -13.23 -0.27
CA GLY A 355 3.64 -12.51 0.56
C GLY A 355 3.65 -11.00 0.34
N ALA A 356 4.73 -10.38 0.78
CA ALA A 356 4.87 -8.93 0.94
C ALA A 356 4.64 -8.11 -0.35
N VAL A 357 5.05 -8.62 -1.52
CA VAL A 357 5.14 -7.80 -2.74
C VAL A 357 3.79 -7.26 -3.23
N ASN A 358 2.69 -7.95 -2.93
CA ASN A 358 1.35 -7.53 -3.32
C ASN A 358 0.40 -7.31 -2.12
N SER A 359 0.98 -7.03 -0.95
CA SER A 359 0.24 -6.75 0.28
C SER A 359 0.47 -5.29 0.64
N HIS A 360 -0.51 -4.41 0.45
CA HIS A 360 -0.32 -2.98 0.72
C HIS A 360 -1.44 -2.35 1.54
N GLY A 361 -1.09 -1.29 2.28
CA GLY A 361 -2.07 -0.40 2.88
C GLY A 361 -2.76 0.42 1.79
N ILE A 362 -2.01 1.32 1.16
CA ILE A 362 -2.46 2.12 0.01
C ILE A 362 -1.62 1.75 -1.20
N THR A 363 -2.28 1.53 -2.34
CA THR A 363 -1.57 1.37 -3.62
C THR A 363 -2.02 2.40 -4.64
N PHE A 364 -1.07 3.18 -5.13
CA PHE A 364 -1.21 3.98 -6.34
C PHE A 364 -0.78 3.16 -7.56
N MET A 365 -1.63 3.07 -8.57
CA MET A 365 -1.29 2.36 -9.80
C MET A 365 -1.50 3.26 -10.99
N ILE A 366 -0.44 3.48 -11.78
CA ILE A 366 -0.53 4.15 -13.08
C ILE A 366 -1.26 5.50 -12.96
N GLY A 367 -0.81 6.44 -12.13
CA GLY A 367 -1.52 7.71 -11.88
C GLY A 367 -0.63 8.85 -11.39
N GLY A 368 -1.21 10.03 -11.13
CA GLY A 368 -0.49 11.19 -10.59
C GLY A 368 0.09 12.13 -11.65
N ASP A 369 -0.28 11.98 -12.92
CA ASP A 369 0.27 12.78 -14.03
C ASP A 369 -0.32 14.21 -14.07
N ASP A 370 -1.54 14.40 -13.56
CA ASP A 370 -2.30 15.66 -13.72
C ASP A 370 -2.36 16.51 -12.44
N ALA A 371 -2.37 15.89 -11.25
CA ALA A 371 -2.57 16.58 -9.97
C ALA A 371 -1.95 15.83 -8.78
N ASP A 372 -1.43 16.60 -7.82
CA ASP A 372 -0.76 16.09 -6.62
C ASP A 372 -1.64 15.14 -5.82
N MET A 373 -1.06 14.00 -5.43
CA MET A 373 -1.69 13.04 -4.52
C MET A 373 -1.08 13.16 -3.13
N TRP A 374 -1.93 13.16 -2.10
CA TRP A 374 -1.52 13.43 -0.72
C TRP A 374 -1.86 12.25 0.19
N VAL A 375 -0.87 11.74 0.91
CA VAL A 375 -1.02 10.75 1.98
C VAL A 375 -0.44 11.35 3.24
N CYS A 376 -1.30 11.75 4.17
CA CYS A 376 -0.88 12.58 5.29
C CYS A 376 -1.53 12.24 6.62
N GLU A 377 -0.77 12.33 7.70
CA GLU A 377 -1.30 12.15 9.06
C GLU A 377 -2.00 10.79 9.28
N ASN A 378 -1.59 9.74 8.54
CA ASN A 378 -2.15 8.39 8.69
C ASN A 378 -1.25 7.50 9.55
N GLU A 379 -1.85 6.47 10.13
CA GLU A 379 -1.18 5.38 10.83
C GLU A 379 -1.18 4.12 9.96
N PHE A 380 -0.03 3.46 9.84
CA PHE A 380 0.14 2.21 9.11
C PHE A 380 0.83 1.17 9.98
N PHE A 381 0.22 -0.01 10.12
CA PHE A 381 0.81 -1.10 10.92
C PHE A 381 0.37 -2.50 10.51
N ASP A 382 1.13 -3.51 10.90
CA ASP A 382 0.88 -4.94 10.62
C ASP A 382 0.57 -5.27 9.14
N THR A 383 1.05 -4.44 8.23
CA THR A 383 0.96 -4.73 6.80
C THR A 383 2.23 -5.49 6.41
N ILE A 384 2.07 -6.73 5.93
CA ILE A 384 3.22 -7.59 5.61
C ILE A 384 4.01 -7.12 4.38
N GLY A 385 3.50 -6.14 3.63
CA GLY A 385 4.21 -5.51 2.53
C GLY A 385 4.36 -4.01 2.73
N GLY A 386 3.85 -3.24 1.79
CA GLY A 386 4.07 -1.79 1.75
C GLY A 386 2.95 -0.95 2.36
N GLY A 387 3.25 0.04 3.20
CA GLY A 387 2.26 0.95 3.75
C GLY A 387 1.68 1.85 2.66
N VAL A 388 2.54 2.67 2.07
CA VAL A 388 2.26 3.42 0.84
C VAL A 388 3.08 2.84 -0.29
N SER A 389 2.45 2.43 -1.39
CA SER A 389 3.14 1.76 -2.48
C SER A 389 2.66 2.21 -3.85
N THR A 390 3.56 2.17 -4.83
CA THR A 390 3.20 2.25 -6.25
C THR A 390 3.33 0.90 -6.93
N LYS A 391 2.43 0.64 -7.89
CA LYS A 391 2.56 -0.48 -8.83
C LYS A 391 2.31 0.01 -10.25
N GLY A 392 3.34 0.05 -11.07
CA GLY A 392 3.26 0.58 -12.43
C GLY A 392 3.29 2.09 -12.51
N GLY A 393 4.17 2.74 -11.75
CA GLY A 393 4.44 4.18 -11.84
C GLY A 393 3.36 5.07 -11.26
N SER A 394 3.75 5.98 -10.37
CA SER A 394 2.95 7.15 -10.06
C SER A 394 3.85 8.34 -9.81
N SER A 395 3.38 9.55 -10.13
CA SER A 395 4.14 10.77 -9.91
C SER A 395 3.41 11.75 -8.99
N ASN A 396 4.13 12.78 -8.52
CA ASN A 396 3.58 13.86 -7.68
C ASN A 396 2.86 13.38 -6.40
N VAL A 397 3.46 12.41 -5.71
CA VAL A 397 2.90 11.87 -4.47
C VAL A 397 3.62 12.44 -3.26
N HIS A 398 2.84 12.97 -2.33
CA HIS A 398 3.31 13.55 -1.08
C HIS A 398 2.95 12.62 0.08
N VAL A 399 3.96 12.08 0.77
CA VAL A 399 3.80 11.23 1.96
C VAL A 399 4.35 12.02 3.16
N VAL A 400 3.45 12.59 3.96
CA VAL A 400 3.79 13.63 4.94
C VAL A 400 3.19 13.37 6.31
N GLY A 401 3.98 13.38 7.38
CA GLY A 401 3.43 13.35 8.75
C GLY A 401 2.77 12.03 9.13
N ASN A 402 3.11 10.92 8.49
CA ASN A 402 2.52 9.61 8.79
C ASN A 402 3.35 8.84 9.83
N TYR A 403 2.69 7.93 10.54
CA TYR A 403 3.31 6.98 11.46
C TYR A 403 3.26 5.57 10.85
N PHE A 404 4.43 4.99 10.58
CA PHE A 404 4.58 3.62 10.10
C PHE A 404 5.23 2.78 11.19
N HIS A 405 4.61 1.68 11.60
CA HIS A 405 5.21 0.79 12.59
C HIS A 405 4.85 -0.69 12.44
N ASP A 406 5.71 -1.56 12.95
CA ASP A 406 5.46 -3.01 13.03
C ASP A 406 5.08 -3.63 11.66
N MET A 407 5.86 -3.30 10.63
CA MET A 407 5.54 -3.65 9.25
C MET A 407 6.78 -3.86 8.39
N ASP A 408 6.58 -4.43 7.20
CA ASP A 408 7.68 -4.80 6.31
C ASP A 408 8.31 -3.58 5.64
N ILE A 409 7.51 -2.78 4.95
CA ILE A 409 7.98 -1.61 4.19
C ILE A 409 7.06 -0.42 4.42
N GLY A 410 7.60 0.72 4.85
CA GLY A 410 6.80 1.93 5.05
C GLY A 410 6.32 2.51 3.72
N VAL A 411 7.27 2.99 2.90
CA VAL A 411 6.99 3.55 1.57
C VAL A 411 7.76 2.79 0.50
N ARG A 412 7.09 2.36 -0.57
CA ARG A 412 7.72 1.77 -1.75
C ARG A 412 7.39 2.57 -2.99
N THR A 413 8.42 3.02 -3.70
CA THR A 413 8.28 3.70 -4.98
C THR A 413 8.80 2.82 -6.13
N SER A 414 8.10 2.82 -7.26
CA SER A 414 8.38 1.96 -8.42
C SER A 414 7.72 2.49 -9.70
N SER A 415 8.46 2.48 -10.80
CA SER A 415 7.97 2.78 -12.15
C SER A 415 7.49 1.52 -12.91
N SER A 416 7.77 0.34 -12.37
CA SER A 416 7.52 -0.94 -13.02
C SER A 416 6.18 -1.52 -12.59
N ARG A 417 5.41 -2.04 -13.56
CA ARG A 417 4.23 -2.86 -13.26
C ARG A 417 4.63 -4.34 -13.29
N CYS A 418 5.05 -4.85 -12.14
CA CYS A 418 5.35 -6.26 -11.99
C CYS A 418 4.15 -7.01 -11.40
N HIS A 419 3.88 -8.19 -11.94
CA HIS A 419 2.89 -9.14 -11.46
C HIS A 419 3.59 -10.50 -11.35
N TRP A 420 2.97 -11.48 -10.71
CA TRP A 420 3.60 -12.78 -10.50
C TRP A 420 3.95 -13.53 -11.81
N ARG A 421 3.41 -13.07 -12.96
CA ARG A 421 3.71 -13.60 -14.31
C ARG A 421 4.82 -12.85 -15.07
N GLY A 422 5.38 -11.80 -14.49
CA GLY A 422 6.43 -10.99 -15.14
C GLY A 422 6.25 -9.50 -14.90
N CYS A 423 7.03 -8.67 -15.59
CA CYS A 423 6.84 -7.23 -15.58
C CYS A 423 6.36 -6.76 -16.95
N ASP A 424 5.46 -5.79 -16.96
CA ASP A 424 5.09 -5.10 -18.19
C ASP A 424 6.35 -4.47 -18.80
N GLU A 425 6.57 -4.65 -20.10
CA GLU A 425 7.63 -3.95 -20.83
C GLU A 425 7.35 -2.44 -20.86
N ARG A 426 6.07 -2.06 -20.71
CA ARG A 426 5.65 -0.67 -20.58
C ARG A 426 6.00 -0.14 -19.19
N LEU A 427 6.95 0.79 -19.16
CA LEU A 427 7.16 1.67 -18.02
C LEU A 427 6.13 2.80 -18.03
N TYR A 428 5.74 3.22 -16.83
CA TYR A 428 4.81 4.30 -16.59
C TYR A 428 5.56 5.48 -15.95
N PRO A 429 5.06 6.72 -16.08
CA PRO A 429 5.63 7.85 -15.35
C PRO A 429 5.63 7.51 -13.85
N GLY A 430 6.81 7.53 -13.24
CA GLY A 430 7.01 7.29 -11.82
C GLY A 430 7.97 8.34 -11.28
N GLY A 431 8.12 8.47 -9.96
CA GLY A 431 9.07 9.41 -9.35
C GLY A 431 8.48 10.75 -8.92
N GLY A 432 9.34 11.60 -8.35
CA GLY A 432 8.95 12.91 -7.81
C GLY A 432 8.21 12.83 -6.48
N TYR A 433 8.37 11.73 -5.74
CA TYR A 433 7.78 11.62 -4.42
C TYR A 433 8.37 12.69 -3.49
N THR A 434 7.53 13.24 -2.61
CA THR A 434 7.97 14.03 -1.46
C THR A 434 7.62 13.27 -0.19
N ILE A 435 8.63 12.69 0.47
CA ILE A 435 8.49 11.87 1.68
C ILE A 435 9.14 12.64 2.82
N ARG A 436 8.33 13.26 3.68
CA ARG A 436 8.86 14.08 4.77
C ARG A 436 8.10 13.98 6.08
N GLU A 437 8.81 14.24 7.19
CA GLU A 437 8.22 14.32 8.53
C GLU A 437 7.44 13.05 8.91
N ASN A 438 7.83 11.89 8.37
CA ASN A 438 7.24 10.60 8.75
C ASN A 438 8.11 9.91 9.81
N LEU A 439 7.45 9.20 10.72
CA LEU A 439 8.08 8.31 11.69
C LEU A 439 7.97 6.86 11.20
N PHE A 440 9.12 6.18 11.13
CA PHE A 440 9.21 4.76 10.80
C PHE A 440 9.79 4.02 12.01
N GLU A 441 8.97 3.29 12.76
CA GLU A 441 9.37 2.62 13.99
C GLU A 441 9.17 1.10 13.88
N ARG A 442 10.21 0.28 14.10
CA ARG A 442 10.13 -1.19 13.92
C ARG A 442 9.64 -1.58 12.51
N VAL A 443 10.06 -0.80 11.52
CA VAL A 443 9.80 -1.08 10.10
C VAL A 443 11.03 -1.76 9.49
N ARG A 444 10.86 -2.92 8.83
CA ARG A 444 12.03 -3.62 8.24
C ARG A 444 12.73 -2.77 7.17
N THR A 445 11.98 -2.04 6.36
CA THR A 445 12.54 -1.04 5.42
C THR A 445 11.68 0.22 5.39
N GLY A 446 12.19 1.35 5.88
CA GLY A 446 11.42 2.59 5.95
C GLY A 446 10.97 3.09 4.57
N VAL A 447 11.93 3.35 3.67
CA VAL A 447 11.67 3.73 2.28
C VAL A 447 12.43 2.83 1.30
N GLU A 448 11.73 2.20 0.35
CA GLU A 448 12.32 1.46 -0.77
C GLU A 448 12.08 2.19 -2.09
N VAL A 449 13.17 2.60 -2.76
CA VAL A 449 13.14 3.26 -4.06
C VAL A 449 13.59 2.28 -5.16
N THR A 450 12.67 1.98 -6.09
CA THR A 450 12.90 1.05 -7.22
C THR A 450 12.50 1.66 -8.58
N GLU A 451 12.30 2.97 -8.63
CA GLU A 451 11.85 3.70 -9.81
C GLU A 451 12.94 3.73 -10.87
N THR A 452 12.84 2.95 -11.94
CA THR A 452 13.87 2.93 -12.99
C THR A 452 13.65 4.01 -14.07
N ASN A 453 14.76 4.53 -14.59
CA ASN A 453 14.84 5.60 -15.60
C ASN A 453 14.56 5.14 -17.05
N ALA A 454 13.94 3.99 -17.24
CA ALA A 454 14.00 3.30 -18.53
C ALA A 454 13.11 3.88 -19.65
N ARG A 455 12.31 4.92 -19.36
CA ARG A 455 11.93 5.95 -20.35
C ARG A 455 12.73 7.21 -20.01
N ARG A 456 13.67 7.61 -20.86
CA ARG A 456 14.54 8.81 -20.72
C ARG A 456 13.80 10.17 -20.71
N GLU A 457 12.52 10.18 -20.37
CA GLU A 457 11.73 11.39 -20.14
C GLU A 457 11.86 11.72 -18.65
N ALA A 458 12.10 12.99 -18.32
CA ALA A 458 12.61 13.45 -17.03
C ALA A 458 11.74 13.03 -15.82
N VAL A 459 12.07 11.87 -15.23
CA VAL A 459 11.56 11.50 -13.91
C VAL A 459 12.26 12.38 -12.88
N SER A 460 11.47 13.09 -12.08
CA SER A 460 12.03 13.85 -10.96
C SER A 460 12.49 12.90 -9.85
N PRO A 461 13.63 13.16 -9.21
CA PRO A 461 14.08 12.33 -8.09
C PRO A 461 13.12 12.43 -6.91
N SER A 462 12.90 11.30 -6.25
CA SER A 462 12.15 11.25 -4.99
C SER A 462 12.94 11.99 -3.90
N ARG A 463 12.29 12.89 -3.18
CA ARG A 463 12.86 13.74 -2.11
C ARG A 463 12.44 13.17 -0.76
N ILE A 464 13.41 12.70 0.02
CA ILE A 464 13.22 12.02 1.30
C ILE A 464 13.91 12.85 2.38
N PHE A 465 13.16 13.58 3.20
CA PHE A 465 13.77 14.47 4.17
C PHE A 465 13.02 14.66 5.48
N ASN A 466 13.74 14.98 6.55
CA ASN A 466 13.15 15.23 7.88
C ASN A 466 12.30 14.05 8.40
N ASN A 467 12.62 12.82 8.02
CA ASN A 467 12.01 11.61 8.58
C ASN A 467 12.85 11.08 9.76
N VAL A 468 12.24 10.26 10.61
CA VAL A 468 12.92 9.56 11.70
C VAL A 468 12.71 8.05 11.55
N PHE A 469 13.80 7.29 11.57
CA PHE A 469 13.82 5.83 11.46
C PHE A 469 14.33 5.25 12.76
N VAL A 470 13.53 4.38 13.39
CA VAL A 470 13.72 3.87 14.74
C VAL A 470 13.61 2.34 14.75
N ASP A 471 14.60 1.66 15.31
CA ASP A 471 14.57 0.19 15.57
C ASP A 471 14.18 -0.65 14.33
N GLY A 472 14.55 -0.17 13.14
CA GLY A 472 14.24 -0.79 11.86
C GLY A 472 15.37 -1.65 11.31
N GLY A 473 15.08 -2.37 10.23
CA GLY A 473 16.10 -3.10 9.48
C GLY A 473 16.95 -2.16 8.63
N ARG A 474 16.31 -1.44 7.71
CA ARG A 474 16.91 -0.49 6.75
C ARG A 474 16.12 0.82 6.78
N GLY A 475 16.78 1.96 6.95
CA GLY A 475 16.12 3.26 6.85
C GLY A 475 15.66 3.55 5.42
N VAL A 476 16.62 3.71 4.50
CA VAL A 476 16.37 3.88 3.05
C VAL A 476 17.11 2.83 2.24
N LEU A 477 16.38 2.15 1.35
CA LEU A 477 16.90 1.19 0.37
C LEU A 477 16.75 1.77 -1.04
N THR A 478 17.86 1.89 -1.77
CA THR A 478 17.87 2.33 -3.17
C THR A 478 18.63 1.35 -4.06
N ARG A 479 18.17 1.18 -5.31
CA ARG A 479 18.85 0.35 -6.33
C ARG A 479 19.48 1.24 -7.40
N VAL A 480 20.65 0.87 -7.93
CA VAL A 480 21.41 1.71 -8.88
C VAL A 480 20.71 1.96 -10.22
N GLU A 481 19.81 1.08 -10.63
CA GLU A 481 18.97 1.33 -11.82
C GLU A 481 17.87 2.38 -11.57
N SER A 482 17.71 2.80 -10.31
CA SER A 482 16.67 3.74 -9.92
C SER A 482 17.08 5.18 -10.21
N VAL A 483 16.09 6.04 -10.37
CA VAL A 483 16.25 7.49 -10.30
C VAL A 483 16.81 7.81 -8.92
N GLN A 484 17.92 8.53 -8.91
CA GLN A 484 18.69 8.80 -7.71
C GLN A 484 17.87 9.67 -6.73
N PRO A 485 17.47 9.15 -5.55
CA PRO A 485 16.70 9.95 -4.61
C PRO A 485 17.60 11.01 -3.93
N ILE A 486 16.95 12.09 -3.46
CA ILE A 486 17.58 13.13 -2.66
C ILE A 486 17.24 12.87 -1.19
N LEU A 487 18.25 12.63 -0.35
CA LEU A 487 18.10 12.38 1.07
C LEU A 487 18.70 13.54 1.87
N ARG A 488 17.90 14.14 2.76
CA ARG A 488 18.31 15.28 3.60
C ARG A 488 17.71 15.24 5.00
N ASN A 489 18.45 15.67 6.01
CA ASN A 489 17.90 15.96 7.34
C ASN A 489 17.18 14.79 8.03
N ASN A 490 17.44 13.55 7.62
CA ASN A 490 16.82 12.39 8.25
C ASN A 490 17.61 11.98 9.50
N VAL A 491 16.92 11.34 10.45
CA VAL A 491 17.55 10.76 11.65
C VAL A 491 17.38 9.26 11.62
N PHE A 492 18.48 8.54 11.78
CA PHE A 492 18.52 7.08 11.87
C PHE A 492 19.02 6.69 13.26
N THR A 493 18.18 5.99 14.02
CA THR A 493 18.51 5.57 15.39
C THR A 493 17.99 4.17 15.67
N GLY A 494 18.80 3.31 16.29
CA GLY A 494 18.46 1.90 16.53
C GLY A 494 18.29 1.07 15.26
N SER A 495 18.45 1.66 14.07
CA SER A 495 18.34 0.98 12.79
C SER A 495 19.65 0.29 12.46
N GLY A 496 19.64 -1.04 12.29
CA GLY A 496 20.87 -1.77 11.95
C GLY A 496 21.54 -1.27 10.65
N THR A 497 20.76 -0.68 9.74
CA THR A 497 21.24 -0.05 8.51
C THR A 497 20.51 1.27 8.25
N GLY A 498 21.24 2.38 8.15
CA GLY A 498 20.67 3.69 7.85
C GLY A 498 20.32 3.81 6.37
N VAL A 499 21.33 3.71 5.50
CA VAL A 499 21.18 3.73 4.04
C VAL A 499 21.76 2.46 3.44
N TYR A 500 21.00 1.80 2.56
CA TYR A 500 21.42 0.61 1.82
C TYR A 500 21.40 0.88 0.32
N PHE A 501 22.56 0.69 -0.31
CA PHE A 501 22.74 0.79 -1.75
C PHE A 501 22.90 -0.59 -2.37
N ARG A 502 22.08 -0.90 -3.36
CA ARG A 502 22.27 -2.09 -4.20
C ARG A 502 22.67 -1.70 -5.62
N ALA A 503 23.93 -1.94 -6.00
CA ALA A 503 24.37 -1.81 -7.39
C ALA A 503 23.76 -2.92 -8.23
N GLY A 504 23.08 -2.57 -9.33
CA GLY A 504 22.28 -3.50 -10.15
C GLY A 504 23.05 -4.18 -11.30
N ASP A 505 24.06 -3.51 -11.86
CA ASP A 505 24.85 -4.05 -12.97
C ASP A 505 26.22 -4.57 -12.48
N PRO A 506 26.69 -5.72 -13.00
CA PRO A 506 27.99 -6.29 -12.68
C PRO A 506 29.23 -5.42 -12.97
N THR A 507 29.07 -4.23 -13.54
CA THR A 507 30.17 -3.33 -13.92
C THR A 507 30.08 -1.93 -13.30
N THR A 508 28.97 -1.59 -12.65
CA THR A 508 28.77 -0.23 -12.10
C THR A 508 29.23 -0.19 -10.65
N TRP A 509 30.22 0.65 -10.39
CA TRP A 509 30.74 0.89 -9.04
C TRP A 509 29.91 1.98 -8.32
N PRO A 510 29.88 1.99 -6.98
CA PRO A 510 29.10 2.98 -6.21
C PRO A 510 29.53 4.44 -6.47
N ASP A 511 30.78 4.67 -6.83
CA ASP A 511 31.33 5.98 -7.23
C ASP A 511 30.66 6.54 -8.50
N ALA A 512 30.37 5.68 -9.49
CA ALA A 512 29.64 6.07 -10.70
C ALA A 512 28.20 6.49 -10.37
N TYR A 513 27.53 5.83 -9.43
CA TYR A 513 26.17 6.18 -9.02
C TYR A 513 26.09 7.52 -8.27
N ILE A 514 27.09 7.81 -7.44
CA ILE A 514 27.22 9.11 -6.77
C ILE A 514 27.57 10.20 -7.78
N ALA A 515 28.46 9.92 -8.73
CA ALA A 515 28.75 10.83 -9.84
C ALA A 515 27.52 11.08 -10.75
N ASP A 516 26.63 10.09 -10.88
CA ASP A 516 25.42 10.13 -11.70
C ASP A 516 24.21 10.82 -11.00
N GLY A 517 24.40 11.34 -9.77
CA GLY A 517 23.46 12.27 -9.15
C GLY A 517 22.77 11.78 -7.89
N TYR A 518 23.23 10.70 -7.26
CA TYR A 518 22.79 10.36 -5.90
C TYR A 518 23.24 11.42 -4.91
N ASP A 519 22.26 11.96 -4.19
CA ASP A 519 22.45 13.13 -3.36
C ASP A 519 21.93 12.89 -1.95
N SER A 520 22.81 12.45 -1.05
CA SER A 520 22.51 12.23 0.36
C SER A 520 23.49 13.00 1.25
N ASP A 521 22.92 13.85 2.11
CA ASP A 521 23.68 14.77 2.95
C ASP A 521 22.85 15.27 4.14
N PHE A 522 23.49 15.88 5.14
CA PHE A 522 22.87 16.45 6.34
C PHE A 522 22.02 15.45 7.16
N ASN A 523 22.30 14.16 7.06
CA ASN A 523 21.63 13.13 7.84
C ASN A 523 22.31 12.94 9.20
N LEU A 524 21.56 12.47 10.19
CA LEU A 524 22.08 12.11 11.51
C LEU A 524 22.00 10.60 11.69
N PHE A 525 23.14 9.97 11.87
CA PHE A 525 23.27 8.54 12.15
C PHE A 525 23.64 8.37 13.63
N ASP A 526 23.03 7.44 14.33
CA ASP A 526 23.58 7.01 15.61
C ASP A 526 24.80 6.09 15.42
N ALA A 527 25.49 5.77 16.52
CA ALA A 527 26.74 5.02 16.48
C ALA A 527 26.58 3.55 16.05
N ASP A 528 25.37 3.00 16.16
CA ASP A 528 25.08 1.61 15.79
C ASP A 528 24.50 1.50 14.37
N THR A 529 24.21 2.64 13.73
CA THR A 529 23.70 2.72 12.36
C THR A 529 24.86 2.70 11.36
N THR A 530 24.79 1.78 10.42
CA THR A 530 25.79 1.63 9.36
C THR A 530 25.27 2.07 7.99
N ILE A 531 26.19 2.41 7.08
CA ILE A 531 25.88 2.61 5.66
C ILE A 531 26.32 1.35 4.92
N PHE A 532 25.39 0.71 4.22
CA PHE A 532 25.68 -0.50 3.46
C PHE A 532 25.78 -0.20 1.98
N VAL A 533 26.85 -0.72 1.37
CA VAL A 533 27.08 -0.64 -0.06
C VAL A 533 27.28 -2.06 -0.60
N GLN A 534 26.37 -2.50 -1.47
CA GLN A 534 26.43 -3.79 -2.14
C GLN A 534 26.70 -3.61 -3.62
N ALA A 535 27.73 -4.26 -4.14
CA ALA A 535 27.95 -4.44 -5.58
C ALA A 535 27.32 -5.77 -6.06
N ASP A 536 26.31 -5.77 -6.94
CA ASP A 536 25.58 -7.02 -7.32
C ASP A 536 26.50 -8.14 -7.86
N TRP A 537 27.67 -7.82 -8.46
CA TRP A 537 28.55 -8.83 -9.05
C TRP A 537 29.51 -9.53 -8.10
N SER A 538 29.93 -8.85 -7.03
CA SER A 538 30.86 -9.45 -6.07
C SER A 538 30.10 -10.31 -5.05
N GLY A 539 28.78 -10.12 -4.93
CA GLY A 539 27.98 -10.64 -3.82
C GLY A 539 28.50 -10.20 -2.45
N THR A 540 29.43 -9.24 -2.42
CA THR A 540 30.12 -8.79 -1.22
C THR A 540 29.43 -7.53 -0.76
N GLU A 541 28.71 -7.65 0.35
CA GLU A 541 28.16 -6.51 1.07
C GLU A 541 29.29 -5.90 1.91
N GLU A 542 29.51 -4.59 1.77
CA GLU A 542 30.42 -3.86 2.63
C GLU A 542 29.61 -2.94 3.55
N SER A 543 29.69 -3.23 4.84
CA SER A 543 29.22 -2.31 5.89
C SER A 543 30.30 -1.27 6.12
N MET A 544 29.94 0.00 6.03
CA MET A 544 30.84 1.13 6.21
C MET A 544 30.38 2.01 7.37
N THR A 545 31.36 2.59 8.06
CA THR A 545 31.11 3.71 8.97
C THR A 545 30.84 4.97 8.16
N LEU A 546 30.25 6.00 8.79
CA LEU A 546 30.05 7.29 8.14
C LEU A 546 31.38 7.89 7.64
N GLU A 547 32.43 7.86 8.47
CA GLU A 547 33.76 8.39 8.12
C GLU A 547 34.37 7.69 6.89
N SER A 548 34.26 6.36 6.82
CA SER A 548 34.75 5.60 5.67
C SER A 548 33.94 5.92 4.41
N TYR A 549 32.62 5.99 4.51
CA TYR A 549 31.77 6.34 3.37
C TYR A 549 32.06 7.75 2.84
N GLN A 550 32.22 8.74 3.72
CA GLN A 550 32.61 10.11 3.38
C GLN A 550 33.98 10.16 2.70
N THR A 551 34.95 9.39 3.19
CA THR A 551 36.31 9.37 2.66
C THR A 551 36.39 8.72 1.28
N ASP A 552 35.72 7.57 1.12
CA ASP A 552 35.85 6.75 -0.07
C ASP A 552 34.97 7.27 -1.23
N TYR A 553 33.83 7.90 -0.91
CA TYR A 553 32.85 8.29 -1.91
C TYR A 553 32.49 9.78 -1.93
N GLY A 554 32.84 10.55 -0.91
CA GLY A 554 32.54 11.98 -0.84
C GLY A 554 31.05 12.33 -0.64
N GLY A 555 30.19 11.34 -0.38
CA GLY A 555 28.79 11.54 0.02
C GLY A 555 28.65 11.86 1.51
N GLU A 556 27.45 12.25 1.96
CA GLU A 556 27.14 12.52 3.38
C GLU A 556 28.03 13.60 4.02
N ALA A 557 28.52 14.57 3.25
CA ALA A 557 29.60 15.49 3.65
C ALA A 557 29.31 16.35 4.90
N ASN A 558 28.06 16.72 5.13
CA ASN A 558 27.56 17.49 6.26
C ASN A 558 26.73 16.63 7.23
N SER A 559 26.68 15.32 7.00
CA SER A 559 26.08 14.37 7.93
C SER A 559 26.98 14.15 9.15
N SER A 560 26.39 13.64 10.22
CA SER A 560 27.14 13.39 11.46
C SER A 560 26.72 12.08 12.11
N GLU A 561 27.68 11.47 12.80
CA GLU A 561 27.45 10.32 13.66
C GLU A 561 27.40 10.80 15.12
N SER A 562 26.21 10.81 15.72
CA SER A 562 25.97 11.29 17.09
C SER A 562 24.62 10.83 17.61
N ALA A 563 24.50 10.70 18.94
CA ALA A 563 23.20 10.43 19.55
C ALA A 563 22.20 11.56 19.20
N ALA A 564 21.02 11.18 18.73
CA ALA A 564 19.99 12.13 18.34
C ALA A 564 19.35 12.85 19.54
N ASP A 565 19.40 12.28 20.75
CA ASP A 565 18.83 12.85 21.99
C ASP A 565 17.43 13.44 21.79
N LEU A 566 16.49 12.56 21.45
CA LEU A 566 15.10 12.91 21.18
C LEU A 566 14.21 12.65 22.42
N ASP A 567 13.10 13.36 22.55
CA ASP A 567 12.05 13.09 23.54
C ASP A 567 11.08 11.97 23.09
N GLU A 568 10.03 11.73 23.89
CA GLU A 568 9.01 10.70 23.63
C GLU A 568 8.14 10.97 22.39
N ARG A 569 8.19 12.19 21.83
CA ARG A 569 7.54 12.59 20.57
C ARG A 569 8.56 12.83 19.46
N TYR A 570 9.76 12.29 19.64
CA TYR A 570 10.89 12.41 18.72
C TYR A 570 11.31 13.87 18.43
N ALA A 571 11.01 14.80 19.33
CA ALA A 571 11.51 16.17 19.26
C ALA A 571 12.94 16.25 19.77
N PRO A 572 13.84 17.01 19.13
CA PRO A 572 15.21 17.15 19.60
C PRO A 572 15.25 17.91 20.92
N ARG A 573 15.96 17.36 21.91
CA ARG A 573 16.15 18.01 23.22
C ARG A 573 17.20 19.13 23.14
N PRO A 574 17.21 20.09 24.08
CA PRO A 574 18.24 21.11 24.12
C PRO A 574 19.65 20.49 24.19
N GLY A 575 20.48 20.82 23.20
CA GLY A 575 21.85 20.29 23.06
C GLY A 575 21.98 19.07 22.14
N SER A 576 20.87 18.55 21.60
CA SER A 576 20.86 17.50 20.59
C SER A 576 21.65 17.91 19.33
N ALA A 577 22.34 16.94 18.73
CA ALA A 577 23.05 17.11 17.45
C ALA A 577 22.12 17.38 16.27
N ALA A 578 20.81 17.16 16.41
CA ALA A 578 19.82 17.45 15.39
C ALA A 578 19.44 18.93 15.32
N VAL A 579 19.73 19.73 16.36
CA VAL A 579 19.27 21.13 16.45
C VAL A 579 20.07 22.06 15.54
N GLY A 580 19.40 22.68 14.56
CA GLY A 580 19.96 23.70 13.68
C GLY A 580 21.04 23.22 12.70
N THR A 581 21.20 21.91 12.55
CA THR A 581 22.28 21.26 11.76
C THR A 581 21.80 20.66 10.44
N GLY A 582 20.51 20.79 10.10
CA GLY A 582 19.99 20.34 8.81
C GLY A 582 20.20 21.35 7.68
N ASP A 583 20.05 20.89 6.45
CA ASP A 583 20.02 21.66 5.21
C ASP A 583 18.72 22.48 5.11
N PRO A 584 18.77 23.81 5.24
CA PRO A 584 17.58 24.65 5.13
C PRO A 584 17.05 24.73 3.69
N SER A 585 17.83 24.34 2.67
CA SER A 585 17.44 24.48 1.26
C SER A 585 16.20 23.64 0.88
N VAL A 586 15.88 22.60 1.65
CA VAL A 586 14.69 21.77 1.43
C VAL A 586 13.39 22.49 1.79
N TYR A 587 13.45 23.58 2.57
CA TYR A 587 12.31 24.43 2.90
C TYR A 587 12.50 25.85 2.34
N PRO A 588 11.63 26.32 1.43
CA PRO A 588 11.72 27.67 0.88
C PRO A 588 11.71 28.75 1.98
N GLY A 589 12.76 29.59 1.99
CA GLY A 589 12.88 30.72 2.92
C GLY A 589 13.41 30.39 4.32
N ALA A 590 13.67 29.12 4.62
CA ALA A 590 14.32 28.73 5.88
C ALA A 590 15.79 29.17 5.91
N THR A 591 16.28 29.59 7.08
CA THR A 591 17.70 29.89 7.32
C THR A 591 18.38 28.86 8.22
N THR A 592 17.59 28.12 8.99
CA THR A 592 18.04 27.03 9.86
C THR A 592 16.92 26.01 9.92
N VAL A 593 17.29 24.73 9.99
CA VAL A 593 16.37 23.63 10.20
C VAL A 593 17.01 22.58 11.09
N ASN A 594 16.20 21.92 11.89
CA ASN A 594 16.59 20.72 12.61
C ASN A 594 16.52 19.51 11.69
N ARG A 595 17.25 18.45 12.05
CA ARG A 595 17.09 17.11 11.48
C ARG A 595 15.93 16.38 12.19
N GLY A 596 15.22 15.49 11.49
CA GLY A 596 14.09 14.72 12.04
C GLY A 596 12.73 15.44 11.93
N LEU A 597 11.72 14.97 12.69
CA LEU A 597 10.31 15.34 12.50
C LEU A 597 9.97 16.81 12.79
N TRP A 598 10.84 17.52 13.50
CA TRP A 598 10.57 18.86 14.05
C TRP A 598 11.52 19.92 13.46
N PRO A 599 11.42 20.22 12.15
CA PRO A 599 12.38 21.05 11.42
C PRO A 599 12.55 22.47 11.97
N PHE A 600 11.56 23.03 12.67
CA PHE A 600 11.59 24.41 13.16
C PHE A 600 11.36 24.54 14.68
N ALA A 601 11.31 23.43 15.41
CA ALA A 601 11.15 23.49 16.85
C ALA A 601 12.34 24.21 17.50
N ALA A 602 12.03 25.15 18.39
CA ALA A 602 13.04 25.77 19.23
C ALA A 602 13.51 24.76 20.30
N PRO A 603 14.81 24.70 20.61
CA PRO A 603 15.36 23.84 21.66
C PRO A 603 14.90 24.23 23.07
#